data_AF-A0A319CBZ8-F1
#
_entry.id   AF-A0A319CBZ8-F1
#
_cell.length_a   1.000
_cell.length_b   1.000
_cell.length_c   1.000
_cell.angle_alpha   90.00
_cell.angle_beta   90.00
_cell.angle_gamma   90.00
#
_symmetry.space_group_name_H-M   'P 1'
#
loop_
_entity.id
_entity.type
_entity.pdbx_description
1 polymer ?
#
loop_
_entity_poly.entity_id
_entity_poly.type
_entity_poly.pdbx_seq_one_letter_code
_entity_poly.pdbx_strand_id
1 'polypeptide(L)'
;MTAKNRAEVEPLPKALLPLYHRICCFLWLWGLKLIATVHTIYKDLIHPPPPSTHPTLTLHLPSRPTLQTRIFYPPTYTAGQPTLLPTYIDLHGGGFTVNTARFDDPFCASWSQRTGMLVLSLDYRKIPLHPFPTAIHDVEAQILDLLGHTALPIDPTRVVIGGFSAGASLALGVAQLPSLRGKFRAAICYYPIVDFSHSPPDKMHARPYEDYWRDHLGDAGWWIDWGYVCAGQDRRDPLLSPWYAPAEVLPGMVYMVAAEYDLLRVEAQEMIHRLAGLAGRRDKEEGFEVGGYKWTMAKGFAQADQDDLESQPSPSHRHGDTDPTSNIPLVTSVITTPHEHCEACERIIARREQRQNKLQCCGMVAIVFVMLFICLTISGAVFARVKRHDD
;
A
#
# COMPACT_ATOMS: atom_id res chain seq x y z
N MET A 1 -8.31 -20.55 -24.11
CA MET A 1 -7.39 -20.22 -25.22
C MET A 1 -6.00 -20.71 -24.83
N THR A 2 -5.41 -21.61 -25.60
CA THR A 2 -4.10 -22.22 -25.33
C THR A 2 -2.96 -21.20 -25.43
N ALA A 3 -1.94 -21.35 -24.57
CA ALA A 3 -0.79 -20.48 -24.33
C ALA A 3 0.16 -20.17 -25.52
N LYS A 4 -0.30 -20.29 -26.78
CA LYS A 4 0.58 -20.39 -27.95
C LYS A 4 0.68 -19.14 -28.83
N ASN A 5 0.25 -17.96 -28.37
CA ASN A 5 0.37 -16.71 -29.13
C ASN A 5 0.34 -15.44 -28.23
N ARG A 6 1.20 -15.36 -27.22
CA ARG A 6 1.64 -14.04 -26.74
C ARG A 6 2.97 -13.76 -27.42
N ALA A 7 3.01 -12.75 -28.28
CA ALA A 7 4.28 -12.19 -28.73
C ALA A 7 5.14 -11.95 -27.49
N GLU A 8 6.38 -12.45 -27.48
CA GLU A 8 7.33 -12.12 -26.41
C GLU A 8 7.37 -10.59 -26.30
N VAL A 9 7.01 -10.09 -25.12
CA VAL A 9 6.98 -8.65 -24.90
C VAL A 9 8.42 -8.19 -24.95
N GLU A 10 8.73 -7.31 -25.89
CA GLU A 10 10.10 -6.80 -26.07
C GLU A 10 10.61 -6.19 -24.75
N PRO A 11 11.81 -6.55 -24.28
CA PRO A 11 12.38 -5.98 -23.06
C PRO A 11 12.45 -4.45 -23.12
N LEU A 12 12.18 -3.79 -22.00
CA LEU A 12 12.31 -2.33 -21.86
C LEU A 12 13.39 -2.03 -20.80
N PRO A 13 14.69 -2.05 -21.17
CA PRO A 13 15.76 -1.81 -20.22
C PRO A 13 15.73 -0.37 -19.71
N LYS A 14 15.87 -0.20 -18.39
CA LYS A 14 15.94 1.13 -17.78
C LYS A 14 17.22 1.87 -18.18
N ALA A 15 17.06 3.10 -18.66
CA ALA A 15 18.19 3.97 -19.00
C ALA A 15 19.00 4.39 -17.77
N LEU A 16 20.32 4.55 -17.95
CA LEU A 16 21.19 5.12 -16.92
C LEU A 16 21.01 6.64 -16.87
N LEU A 17 20.58 7.16 -15.72
CA LEU A 17 20.46 8.61 -15.52
C LEU A 17 21.84 9.29 -15.42
N PRO A 18 21.97 10.56 -15.87
CA PRO A 18 23.19 11.35 -15.68
C PRO A 18 23.60 11.43 -14.21
N LEU A 19 24.91 11.54 -13.94
CA LEU A 19 25.45 11.52 -12.57
C LEU A 19 24.77 12.56 -11.65
N TYR A 20 24.56 13.79 -12.14
CA TYR A 20 23.85 14.83 -11.40
C TYR A 20 22.47 14.38 -10.91
N HIS A 21 21.66 13.82 -11.82
CA HIS A 21 20.32 13.33 -11.48
C HIS A 21 20.36 12.19 -10.45
N ARG A 22 21.34 11.29 -10.55
CA ARG A 22 21.53 10.20 -9.59
C ARG A 22 21.88 10.73 -8.20
N ILE A 23 22.74 11.75 -8.11
CA ILE A 23 23.07 12.42 -6.84
C ILE A 23 21.82 13.08 -6.26
N CYS A 24 21.03 13.80 -7.07
CA CYS A 24 19.79 14.41 -6.61
C CYS A 24 18.81 13.36 -6.07
N CYS A 25 18.58 12.26 -6.80
CA CYS A 25 17.69 11.19 -6.35
C CYS A 25 18.18 10.55 -5.05
N PHE A 26 19.50 10.33 -4.91
CA PHE A 26 20.10 9.83 -3.68
C PHE A 26 19.79 10.76 -2.49
N LEU A 27 20.05 12.06 -2.64
CA LEU A 27 19.82 13.04 -1.59
C LEU A 27 18.34 13.13 -1.21
N TRP A 28 17.45 13.15 -2.19
CA TRP A 28 16.00 13.20 -1.96
C TRP A 28 15.46 11.95 -1.28
N LEU A 29 15.90 10.74 -1.68
CA LEU A 29 15.52 9.51 -1.00
C LEU A 29 15.98 9.47 0.46
N TRP A 30 17.22 9.87 0.74
CA TRP A 30 17.71 9.92 2.13
C TRP A 30 17.03 11.01 2.95
N GLY A 31 16.72 12.15 2.34
CA GLY A 31 15.88 13.19 2.95
C GLY A 31 14.50 12.66 3.32
N LEU A 32 13.83 11.95 2.42
CA LEU A 32 12.54 11.32 2.66
C LEU A 32 12.61 10.31 3.81
N LYS A 33 13.64 9.44 3.83
CA LYS A 33 13.85 8.48 4.93
C LYS A 33 14.05 9.18 6.27
N LEU A 34 14.84 10.25 6.30
CA LEU A 34 15.08 11.03 7.52
C LEU A 34 13.78 11.67 8.02
N ILE A 35 13.03 12.35 7.14
CA ILE A 35 11.77 13.00 7.48
C ILE A 35 10.75 11.97 8.00
N ALA A 36 10.57 10.85 7.30
CA ALA A 36 9.65 9.80 7.71
C ALA A 36 10.03 9.20 9.07
N THR A 37 11.33 8.99 9.32
CA THR A 37 11.83 8.47 10.60
C THR A 37 11.56 9.45 11.74
N VAL A 38 11.92 10.72 11.57
CA VAL A 38 11.68 11.77 12.57
C VAL A 38 10.19 11.94 12.83
N HIS A 39 9.38 11.96 11.78
CA HIS A 39 7.92 12.06 11.89
C HIS A 39 7.34 10.87 12.68
N THR A 40 7.79 9.65 12.40
CA THR A 40 7.34 8.45 13.12
C THR A 40 7.71 8.52 14.59
N ILE A 41 8.96 8.88 14.93
CA ILE A 41 9.41 9.04 16.32
C ILE A 41 8.60 10.12 17.03
N TYR A 42 8.39 11.27 16.38
CA TYR A 42 7.60 12.36 16.94
C TYR A 42 6.15 11.94 17.18
N LYS A 43 5.51 11.28 16.20
CA LYS A 43 4.15 10.76 16.31
C LYS A 43 4.04 9.80 17.50
N ASP A 44 4.97 8.87 17.62
CA ASP A 44 4.98 7.89 18.72
C ASP A 44 5.17 8.52 20.10
N LEU A 45 5.94 9.62 20.19
CA LEU A 45 6.15 10.34 21.44
C LEU A 45 4.91 11.11 21.90
N ILE A 46 4.17 11.70 20.96
CA ILE A 46 2.99 12.53 21.27
C ILE A 46 1.71 11.70 21.34
N HIS A 47 1.60 10.70 20.47
CA HIS A 47 0.45 9.82 20.28
C HIS A 47 0.93 8.37 20.15
N PRO A 48 1.36 7.75 21.27
CA PRO A 48 1.79 6.36 21.24
C PRO A 48 0.64 5.47 20.74
N PRO A 49 0.94 4.45 19.92
CA PRO A 49 -0.08 3.55 19.43
C PRO A 49 -0.79 2.86 20.60
N PRO A 50 -2.11 2.69 20.53
CA PRO A 50 -2.85 2.04 21.61
C PRO A 50 -2.43 0.56 21.72
N PRO A 51 -2.36 -0.02 22.93
CA PRO A 51 -1.94 -1.41 23.13
C PRO A 51 -2.74 -2.44 22.33
N SER A 52 -4.00 -2.13 21.99
CA SER A 52 -4.85 -2.99 21.15
C SER A 52 -4.33 -3.17 19.72
N THR A 53 -3.41 -2.32 19.27
CA THR A 53 -2.79 -2.41 17.94
C THR A 53 -1.45 -3.13 17.96
N HIS A 54 -0.93 -3.48 19.14
CA HIS A 54 0.37 -4.15 19.23
C HIS A 54 0.26 -5.61 18.75
N PRO A 55 1.33 -6.15 18.13
CA PRO A 55 1.36 -7.56 17.77
C PRO A 55 1.35 -8.42 19.03
N THR A 56 0.74 -9.59 18.92
CA THR A 56 0.78 -10.61 19.97
C THR A 56 2.21 -11.15 20.15
N LEU A 57 2.96 -11.26 19.05
CA LEU A 57 4.32 -11.79 19.04
C LEU A 57 5.14 -11.09 17.95
N THR A 58 6.42 -10.83 18.22
CA THR A 58 7.39 -10.38 17.20
C THR A 58 8.49 -11.42 17.10
N LEU A 59 8.78 -11.88 15.88
CA LEU A 59 9.83 -12.85 15.58
C LEU A 59 10.90 -12.23 14.67
N HIS A 60 12.12 -12.74 14.82
CA HIS A 60 13.21 -12.57 13.86
C HIS A 60 13.50 -13.95 13.26
N LEU A 61 13.14 -14.13 11.99
CA LEU A 61 13.25 -15.44 11.35
C LEU A 61 14.71 -15.77 11.01
N PRO A 62 15.15 -17.03 11.12
CA PRO A 62 16.52 -17.43 10.78
C PRO A 62 16.94 -17.05 9.35
N SER A 63 16.02 -17.12 8.39
CA SER A 63 16.29 -16.69 7.01
C SER A 63 16.63 -15.21 6.90
N ARG A 64 16.07 -14.35 7.76
CA ARG A 64 16.24 -12.89 7.73
C ARG A 64 16.28 -12.32 9.16
N PRO A 65 17.38 -12.51 9.91
CA PRO A 65 17.45 -12.20 11.33
C PRO A 65 17.38 -10.69 11.62
N THR A 66 17.66 -9.82 10.64
CA THR A 66 17.58 -8.37 10.79
C THR A 66 16.20 -7.80 10.47
N LEU A 67 15.28 -8.61 9.95
CA LEU A 67 13.91 -8.19 9.61
C LEU A 67 12.94 -8.71 10.66
N GLN A 68 11.99 -7.85 11.04
CA GLN A 68 10.95 -8.20 11.99
C GLN A 68 9.74 -8.79 11.28
N THR A 69 9.24 -9.90 11.83
CA THR A 69 7.93 -10.45 11.51
C THR A 69 6.99 -10.21 12.70
N ARG A 70 5.87 -9.54 12.45
CA ARG A 70 4.89 -9.16 13.48
C ARG A 70 3.66 -10.04 13.34
N ILE A 71 3.24 -10.66 14.45
CA ILE A 71 2.22 -11.72 14.44
C ILE A 71 1.05 -11.30 15.31
N PHE A 72 -0.15 -11.38 14.74
CA PHE A 72 -1.42 -11.06 15.41
C PHE A 72 -2.31 -12.29 15.41
N TYR A 73 -2.60 -12.80 16.60
CA TYR A 73 -3.54 -13.89 16.76
C TYR A 73 -4.97 -13.34 16.91
N PRO A 74 -5.96 -13.99 16.29
CA PRO A 74 -7.34 -13.58 16.43
C PRO A 74 -7.80 -13.84 17.88
N PRO A 75 -8.74 -13.04 18.42
CA PRO A 75 -9.24 -13.21 19.79
C PRO A 75 -9.85 -14.58 20.08
N THR A 76 -10.29 -15.29 19.04
CA THR A 76 -10.88 -16.63 19.12
C THR A 76 -9.84 -17.75 19.27
N TYR A 77 -8.55 -17.45 19.09
CA TYR A 77 -7.49 -18.45 19.20
C TYR A 77 -7.05 -18.65 20.65
N THR A 78 -7.00 -19.90 21.09
CA THR A 78 -6.45 -20.30 22.39
C THR A 78 -5.25 -21.23 22.16
N ALA A 79 -4.10 -20.88 22.72
CA ALA A 79 -2.89 -21.68 22.61
C ALA A 79 -3.08 -23.09 23.18
N GLY A 80 -2.53 -24.10 22.51
CA GLY A 80 -2.64 -25.50 22.92
C GLY A 80 -3.85 -26.26 22.35
N GLN A 81 -4.78 -25.57 21.67
CA GLN A 81 -5.79 -26.25 20.86
C GLN A 81 -5.23 -26.64 19.48
N PRO A 82 -5.60 -27.81 18.93
CA PRO A 82 -5.09 -28.30 17.64
C PRO A 82 -5.77 -27.61 16.44
N THR A 83 -5.97 -26.30 16.51
CA THR A 83 -6.72 -25.53 15.51
C THR A 83 -5.77 -24.81 14.57
N LEU A 84 -5.79 -25.16 13.28
CA LEU A 84 -5.11 -24.39 12.23
C LEU A 84 -5.98 -23.22 11.77
N LEU A 85 -5.35 -22.07 11.59
CA LEU A 85 -5.99 -20.80 11.26
C LEU A 85 -5.76 -20.42 9.79
N PRO A 86 -6.79 -19.86 9.13
CA PRO A 86 -6.56 -19.13 7.88
C PRO A 86 -5.61 -17.97 8.17
N THR A 87 -4.67 -17.73 7.26
CA THR A 87 -3.55 -16.80 7.49
C THR A 87 -3.51 -15.71 6.43
N TYR A 88 -3.37 -14.46 6.84
CA TYR A 88 -3.14 -13.31 5.98
C TYR A 88 -1.70 -12.83 6.16
N ILE A 89 -0.93 -12.85 5.08
CA ILE A 89 0.43 -12.32 5.05
C ILE A 89 0.37 -10.89 4.53
N ASP A 90 0.75 -9.96 5.39
CA ASP A 90 0.70 -8.54 5.14
C ASP A 90 2.09 -7.99 4.74
N LEU A 91 2.09 -7.14 3.73
CA LEU A 91 3.28 -6.44 3.24
C LEU A 91 3.02 -4.95 3.22
N HIS A 92 3.78 -4.23 4.03
CA HIS A 92 3.55 -2.80 4.22
C HIS A 92 3.97 -1.95 3.02
N GLY A 93 3.32 -0.78 2.89
CA GLY A 93 3.64 0.23 1.88
C GLY A 93 4.86 1.10 2.24
N GLY A 94 5.07 2.18 1.49
CA GLY A 94 6.19 3.12 1.71
C GLY A 94 7.16 3.23 0.53
N GLY A 95 6.71 2.91 -0.69
CA GLY A 95 7.49 3.13 -1.92
C GLY A 95 8.84 2.39 -1.92
N PHE A 96 8.92 1.22 -1.29
CA PHE A 96 10.15 0.45 -1.06
C PHE A 96 11.24 1.20 -0.28
N THR A 97 10.93 2.39 0.25
CA THR A 97 11.91 3.37 0.76
C THR A 97 11.80 3.55 2.27
N VAL A 98 10.57 3.73 2.76
CA VAL A 98 10.26 4.07 4.16
C VAL A 98 9.38 3.00 4.80
N ASN A 99 8.99 3.23 6.05
CA ASN A 99 8.18 2.36 6.88
C ASN A 99 8.84 1.01 7.22
N THR A 100 8.24 0.34 8.19
CA THR A 100 8.51 -1.05 8.59
C THR A 100 7.17 -1.75 8.76
N ALA A 101 7.18 -3.07 8.99
CA ALA A 101 5.97 -3.84 9.28
C ALA A 101 5.11 -3.24 10.42
N ARG A 102 5.72 -2.48 11.34
CA ARG A 102 5.02 -1.80 12.44
C ARG A 102 4.02 -0.75 11.94
N PHE A 103 4.22 -0.17 10.77
CA PHE A 103 3.33 0.87 10.25
C PHE A 103 1.91 0.34 10.05
N ASP A 104 1.77 -0.94 9.71
CA ASP A 104 0.50 -1.60 9.42
C ASP A 104 -0.09 -2.30 10.65
N ASP A 105 0.47 -2.10 11.85
CA ASP A 105 0.00 -2.67 13.12
C ASP A 105 -1.51 -2.44 13.37
N PRO A 106 -2.05 -1.21 13.22
CA PRO A 106 -3.49 -0.97 13.41
C PRO A 106 -4.35 -1.78 12.43
N PHE A 107 -3.95 -1.82 11.16
CA PHE A 107 -4.63 -2.61 10.15
C PHE A 107 -4.56 -4.11 10.47
N CYS A 108 -3.37 -4.63 10.79
CA CYS A 108 -3.16 -6.04 11.08
C CYS A 108 -3.95 -6.51 12.31
N ALA A 109 -3.95 -5.72 13.38
CA ALA A 109 -4.74 -6.00 14.58
C ALA A 109 -6.25 -6.01 14.26
N SER A 110 -6.74 -4.99 13.56
CA SER A 110 -8.14 -4.89 13.12
C SER A 110 -8.53 -6.04 12.20
N TRP A 111 -7.67 -6.40 11.26
CA TRP A 111 -7.89 -7.49 10.32
C TRP A 111 -7.98 -8.83 11.03
N SER A 112 -7.02 -9.12 11.92
CA SER A 112 -7.03 -10.34 12.73
C SER A 112 -8.30 -10.44 13.58
N GLN A 113 -8.68 -9.34 14.25
CA GLN A 113 -9.87 -9.27 15.08
C GLN A 113 -11.17 -9.49 14.28
N ARG A 114 -11.30 -8.88 13.11
CA ARG A 114 -12.54 -8.89 12.33
C ARG A 114 -12.72 -10.16 11.50
N THR A 115 -11.62 -10.76 11.02
CA THR A 115 -11.66 -11.91 10.12
C THR A 115 -11.44 -13.25 10.81
N GLY A 116 -10.92 -13.24 12.04
CA GLY A 116 -10.52 -14.47 12.73
C GLY A 116 -9.28 -15.12 12.10
N MET A 117 -8.54 -14.42 11.25
CA MET A 117 -7.31 -14.90 10.62
C MET A 117 -6.09 -14.61 11.50
N LEU A 118 -5.10 -15.50 11.42
CA LEU A 118 -3.73 -15.19 11.83
C LEU A 118 -3.16 -14.15 10.86
N VAL A 119 -2.59 -13.06 11.35
CA VAL A 119 -1.94 -12.05 10.50
C VAL A 119 -0.43 -12.05 10.73
N LEU A 120 0.34 -12.13 9.64
CA LEU A 120 1.80 -12.10 9.63
C LEU A 120 2.25 -10.89 8.82
N SER A 121 2.65 -9.79 9.47
CA SER A 121 3.17 -8.60 8.80
C SER A 121 4.69 -8.67 8.70
N LEU A 122 5.20 -8.64 7.47
CA LEU A 122 6.62 -8.88 7.17
C LEU A 122 7.34 -7.58 6.80
N ASP A 123 8.56 -7.42 7.32
CA ASP A 123 9.46 -6.36 6.90
C ASP A 123 10.35 -6.84 5.72
N TYR A 124 10.98 -5.90 5.02
CA TYR A 124 11.84 -6.15 3.87
C TYR A 124 12.90 -5.06 3.73
N ARG A 125 14.05 -5.36 3.13
CA ARG A 125 15.11 -4.36 2.97
C ARG A 125 14.71 -3.27 1.98
N LYS A 126 15.17 -2.04 2.23
CA LYS A 126 14.69 -0.81 1.56
C LYS A 126 15.72 -0.18 0.63
N ILE A 127 15.23 0.57 -0.36
CA ILE A 127 16.05 1.36 -1.29
C ILE A 127 16.70 2.57 -0.58
N PRO A 128 17.80 3.13 -1.12
CA PRO A 128 18.51 2.76 -2.35
C PRO A 128 19.56 1.63 -2.20
N LEU A 129 19.82 1.14 -0.99
CA LEU A 129 20.86 0.11 -0.77
C LEU A 129 20.46 -1.29 -1.26
N HIS A 130 19.15 -1.54 -1.32
CA HIS A 130 18.58 -2.84 -1.67
C HIS A 130 17.55 -2.68 -2.80
N PRO A 131 18.00 -2.44 -4.04
CA PRO A 131 17.10 -2.33 -5.20
C PRO A 131 16.40 -3.67 -5.49
N PHE A 132 15.45 -3.64 -6.43
CA PHE A 132 14.85 -4.83 -7.00
C PHE A 132 15.94 -5.82 -7.49
N PRO A 133 15.78 -7.15 -7.27
CA PRO A 133 14.65 -7.85 -6.63
C PRO A 133 14.82 -8.14 -5.13
N THR A 134 15.67 -7.39 -4.40
CA THR A 134 16.06 -7.74 -3.02
C THR A 134 14.87 -7.95 -2.08
N ALA A 135 13.90 -7.03 -2.08
CA ALA A 135 12.71 -7.13 -1.25
C ALA A 135 11.84 -8.35 -1.57
N ILE A 136 11.77 -8.76 -2.84
CA ILE A 136 11.05 -9.98 -3.26
C ILE A 136 11.67 -11.22 -2.62
N HIS A 137 13.00 -11.33 -2.66
CA HIS A 137 13.72 -12.46 -2.03
C HIS A 137 13.74 -12.39 -0.50
N ASP A 138 13.57 -11.21 0.10
CA ASP A 138 13.38 -11.09 1.55
C ASP A 138 12.03 -11.64 1.98
N VAL A 139 10.97 -11.29 1.24
CA VAL A 139 9.62 -11.78 1.49
C VAL A 139 9.54 -13.28 1.21
N GLU A 140 10.10 -13.75 0.09
CA GLU A 140 10.14 -15.18 -0.27
C GLU A 140 10.72 -16.03 0.87
N ALA A 141 11.91 -15.66 1.36
CA ALA A 141 12.61 -16.42 2.38
C ALA A 141 11.84 -16.47 3.71
N GLN A 142 11.25 -15.35 4.12
CA GLN A 142 10.43 -15.29 5.34
C GLN A 142 9.15 -16.12 5.22
N ILE A 143 8.47 -16.08 4.07
CA ILE A 143 7.25 -16.88 3.87
C ILE A 143 7.58 -18.38 3.90
N LEU A 144 8.67 -18.81 3.27
CA LEU A 144 9.09 -20.21 3.29
C LEU A 144 9.39 -20.69 4.72
N ASP A 145 10.08 -19.88 5.53
CA ASP A 145 10.31 -20.16 6.95
C ASP A 145 8.99 -20.27 7.73
N LEU A 146 8.08 -19.31 7.54
CA LEU A 146 6.81 -19.26 8.26
C LEU A 146 5.88 -20.43 7.91
N LEU A 147 5.76 -20.78 6.63
CA LEU A 147 4.95 -21.92 6.19
C LEU A 147 5.51 -23.27 6.69
N GLY A 148 6.81 -23.34 6.99
CA GLY A 148 7.45 -24.48 7.64
C GLY A 148 7.42 -24.44 9.17
N HIS A 149 6.95 -23.34 9.78
CA HIS A 149 7.07 -23.12 11.21
C HIS A 149 5.96 -23.83 12.00
N THR A 150 6.27 -25.01 12.54
CA THR A 150 5.30 -25.88 13.24
C THR A 150 4.68 -25.31 14.52
N ALA A 151 5.27 -24.26 15.10
CA ALA A 151 4.73 -23.59 16.28
C ALA A 151 3.63 -22.58 15.94
N LEU A 152 3.53 -22.16 14.68
CA LEU A 152 2.46 -21.28 14.22
C LEU A 152 1.28 -22.12 13.72
N PRO A 153 0.04 -21.80 14.11
CA PRO A 153 -1.14 -22.55 13.70
C PRO A 153 -1.56 -22.16 12.28
N ILE A 154 -0.67 -22.20 11.30
CA ILE A 154 -0.97 -21.84 9.91
C ILE A 154 -1.66 -23.00 9.22
N ASP A 155 -2.85 -22.77 8.66
CA ASP A 155 -3.45 -23.68 7.70
C ASP A 155 -2.85 -23.43 6.30
N PRO A 156 -2.00 -24.33 5.78
CA PRO A 156 -1.31 -24.11 4.50
C PRO A 156 -2.25 -24.09 3.29
N THR A 157 -3.51 -24.52 3.46
CA THR A 157 -4.53 -24.49 2.40
C THR A 157 -5.33 -23.20 2.37
N ARG A 158 -5.20 -22.36 3.41
CA ARG A 158 -5.97 -21.12 3.59
C ARG A 158 -5.06 -19.92 3.87
N VAL A 159 -4.06 -19.73 3.00
CA VAL A 159 -3.15 -18.58 3.06
C VAL A 159 -3.56 -17.53 2.02
N VAL A 160 -3.67 -16.28 2.44
CA VAL A 160 -3.89 -15.09 1.60
C VAL A 160 -2.69 -14.19 1.78
N ILE A 161 -2.27 -13.51 0.71
CA ILE A 161 -1.22 -12.49 0.76
C ILE A 161 -1.82 -11.14 0.38
N GLY A 162 -1.27 -10.05 0.89
CA GLY A 162 -1.72 -8.72 0.52
C GLY A 162 -0.79 -7.64 1.00
N GLY A 163 -1.21 -6.40 0.82
CA GLY A 163 -0.43 -5.26 1.23
C GLY A 163 -0.88 -3.96 0.57
N PHE A 164 -0.14 -2.89 0.86
CA PHE A 164 -0.44 -1.53 0.43
C PHE A 164 0.64 -0.98 -0.49
N SER A 165 0.26 -0.36 -1.62
CA SER A 165 1.17 0.29 -2.57
C SER A 165 2.36 -0.63 -2.97
N ALA A 166 3.59 -0.26 -2.58
CA ALA A 166 4.78 -1.07 -2.76
C ALA A 166 4.64 -2.50 -2.21
N GLY A 167 4.01 -2.69 -1.04
CA GLY A 167 3.76 -4.00 -0.46
C GLY A 167 2.75 -4.83 -1.24
N ALA A 168 1.72 -4.20 -1.80
CA ALA A 168 0.78 -4.85 -2.73
C ALA A 168 1.49 -5.33 -4.01
N SER A 169 2.48 -4.55 -4.46
CA SER A 169 3.35 -4.87 -5.61
C SER A 169 4.21 -6.09 -5.29
N LEU A 170 4.82 -6.13 -4.10
CA LEU A 170 5.57 -7.29 -3.61
C LEU A 170 4.69 -8.54 -3.46
N ALA A 171 3.44 -8.39 -2.99
CA ALA A 171 2.50 -9.50 -2.85
C ALA A 171 2.23 -10.18 -4.21
N LEU A 172 2.01 -9.39 -5.26
CA LEU A 172 1.85 -9.88 -6.62
C LEU A 172 3.15 -10.44 -7.21
N GLY A 173 4.29 -9.79 -6.95
CA GLY A 173 5.61 -10.24 -7.41
C GLY A 173 6.01 -11.60 -6.82
N VAL A 174 5.97 -11.72 -5.49
CA VAL A 174 6.43 -12.91 -4.78
C VAL A 174 5.55 -14.14 -5.06
N ALA A 175 4.25 -13.95 -5.30
CA ALA A 175 3.33 -15.03 -5.63
C ALA A 175 3.67 -15.76 -6.95
N GLN A 176 4.43 -15.10 -7.84
CA GLN A 176 4.86 -15.67 -9.12
C GLN A 176 6.05 -16.63 -8.99
N LEU A 177 6.83 -16.52 -7.90
CA LEU A 177 8.04 -17.30 -7.71
C LEU A 177 7.73 -18.80 -7.67
N PRO A 178 8.53 -19.65 -8.33
CA PRO A 178 8.28 -21.10 -8.37
C PRO A 178 8.15 -21.75 -6.98
N SER A 179 8.87 -21.22 -5.98
CA SER A 179 8.84 -21.67 -4.58
C SER A 179 7.50 -21.41 -3.88
N LEU A 180 6.76 -20.39 -4.30
CA LEU A 180 5.52 -19.90 -3.66
C LEU A 180 4.28 -19.98 -4.56
N ARG A 181 4.46 -20.33 -5.83
CA ARG A 181 3.35 -20.51 -6.78
C ARG A 181 2.36 -21.54 -6.25
N GLY A 182 1.08 -21.17 -6.22
CA GLY A 182 0.01 -22.02 -5.71
C GLY A 182 -0.09 -22.12 -4.18
N LYS A 183 0.74 -21.38 -3.41
CA LYS A 183 0.64 -21.31 -1.95
C LYS A 183 -0.43 -20.35 -1.45
N PHE A 184 -0.82 -19.37 -2.27
CA PHE A 184 -1.79 -18.34 -1.88
C PHE A 184 -3.14 -18.57 -2.58
N ARG A 185 -4.22 -18.56 -1.79
CA ARG A 185 -5.59 -18.66 -2.27
C ARG A 185 -6.06 -17.37 -2.94
N ALA A 186 -5.60 -16.24 -2.42
CA ALA A 186 -5.93 -14.91 -2.91
C ALA A 186 -4.77 -13.91 -2.69
N ALA A 187 -4.73 -12.86 -3.52
CA ALA A 187 -3.99 -11.63 -3.27
C ALA A 187 -4.96 -10.46 -3.03
N ILE A 188 -4.79 -9.72 -1.93
CA ILE A 188 -5.56 -8.50 -1.63
C ILE A 188 -4.62 -7.29 -1.71
N CYS A 189 -4.82 -6.46 -2.72
CA CYS A 189 -3.89 -5.42 -3.13
C CYS A 189 -4.53 -4.04 -3.01
N TYR A 190 -4.05 -3.23 -2.08
CA TYR A 190 -4.47 -1.83 -1.96
C TYR A 190 -3.53 -0.96 -2.79
N TYR A 191 -4.10 -0.30 -3.80
CA TYR A 191 -3.50 0.64 -4.75
C TYR A 191 -2.10 0.19 -5.22
N PRO A 192 -1.98 -1.01 -5.80
CA PRO A 192 -0.67 -1.59 -6.13
C PRO A 192 0.07 -0.82 -7.22
N ILE A 193 1.40 -0.80 -7.13
CA ILE A 193 2.26 -0.45 -8.26
C ILE A 193 2.37 -1.70 -9.13
N VAL A 194 1.83 -1.67 -10.34
CA VAL A 194 1.80 -2.87 -11.20
C VAL A 194 2.59 -2.72 -12.50
N ASP A 195 3.00 -1.50 -12.84
CA ASP A 195 3.69 -1.23 -14.10
C ASP A 195 4.80 -0.17 -13.96
N PHE A 196 6.05 -0.61 -13.92
CA PHE A 196 7.22 0.28 -14.00
C PHE A 196 7.60 0.64 -15.44
N SER A 197 6.89 0.21 -16.48
CA SER A 197 7.25 0.56 -17.86
C SER A 197 6.96 2.02 -18.21
N HIS A 198 5.98 2.64 -17.55
CA HIS A 198 5.66 4.07 -17.66
C HIS A 198 6.44 4.92 -16.66
N SER A 199 6.82 6.13 -17.06
CA SER A 199 7.46 7.07 -16.13
C SER A 199 6.41 7.68 -15.18
N PRO A 200 6.80 8.13 -13.97
CA PRO A 200 5.87 8.82 -13.07
C PRO A 200 5.16 10.03 -13.73
N PRO A 201 5.83 10.88 -14.55
CA PRO A 201 5.13 11.90 -15.33
C PRO A 201 4.06 11.34 -16.29
N ASP A 202 4.35 10.26 -17.02
CA ASP A 202 3.36 9.66 -17.94
C ASP A 202 2.13 9.18 -17.18
N LYS A 203 2.34 8.54 -16.02
CA LYS A 203 1.25 8.11 -15.14
C LYS A 203 0.45 9.31 -14.64
N MET A 204 1.11 10.43 -14.33
CA MET A 204 0.48 11.66 -13.85
C MET A 204 -0.44 12.26 -14.91
N HIS A 205 0.01 12.26 -16.17
CA HIS A 205 -0.76 12.74 -17.32
C HIS A 205 -1.93 11.84 -17.69
N ALA A 206 -1.85 10.53 -17.41
CA ALA A 206 -2.90 9.56 -17.74
C ALA A 206 -4.13 9.62 -16.79
N ARG A 207 -4.08 10.42 -15.72
CA ARG A 207 -5.15 10.50 -14.73
C ARG A 207 -6.32 11.30 -15.30
N PRO A 208 -7.57 10.85 -15.12
CA PRO A 208 -8.73 11.50 -15.73
C PRO A 208 -9.29 12.65 -14.89
N TYR A 209 -8.53 13.20 -13.94
CA TYR A 209 -8.95 14.29 -13.06
C TYR A 209 -7.88 15.38 -13.06
N GLU A 210 -8.34 16.64 -13.08
CA GLU A 210 -7.48 17.83 -13.00
C GLU A 210 -7.23 18.24 -11.54
N ASP A 211 -5.98 18.62 -11.24
CA ASP A 211 -5.32 19.36 -10.14
C ASP A 211 -6.01 19.71 -8.79
N TYR A 212 -7.20 19.22 -8.48
CA TYR A 212 -7.87 19.44 -7.20
C TYR A 212 -7.08 18.82 -6.04
N TRP A 213 -6.32 17.74 -6.29
CA TRP A 213 -5.38 17.18 -5.33
C TRP A 213 -3.94 17.05 -5.85
N ARG A 214 -3.01 17.51 -5.00
CA ARG A 214 -1.57 17.26 -5.18
C ARG A 214 -1.28 15.82 -4.82
N ASP A 215 -1.03 15.03 -5.84
CA ASP A 215 -0.52 13.69 -5.69
C ASP A 215 1.00 13.74 -5.44
N HIS A 216 1.38 13.69 -4.17
CA HIS A 216 2.77 13.73 -3.73
C HIS A 216 3.61 12.56 -4.27
N LEU A 217 2.97 11.50 -4.79
CA LEU A 217 3.68 10.40 -5.44
C LEU A 217 4.26 10.81 -6.80
N GLY A 218 3.78 11.89 -7.43
CA GLY A 218 4.38 12.44 -8.63
C GLY A 218 5.85 12.83 -8.48
N ASP A 219 6.13 13.61 -7.43
CA ASP A 219 7.48 14.10 -7.15
C ASP A 219 8.37 12.97 -6.63
N ALA A 220 7.87 12.20 -5.64
CA ALA A 220 8.63 11.10 -5.03
C ALA A 220 8.84 9.91 -5.97
N GLY A 221 7.91 9.68 -6.91
CA GLY A 221 7.91 8.55 -7.83
C GLY A 221 9.16 8.48 -8.69
N TRP A 222 9.74 9.62 -9.06
CA TRP A 222 11.00 9.66 -9.82
C TRP A 222 12.17 9.08 -9.02
N TRP A 223 12.26 9.44 -7.74
CA TRP A 223 13.37 9.03 -6.88
C TRP A 223 13.19 7.57 -6.46
N ILE A 224 11.95 7.15 -6.21
CA ILE A 224 11.59 5.75 -5.94
C ILE A 224 11.94 4.88 -7.14
N ASP A 225 11.52 5.27 -8.36
CA ASP A 225 11.88 4.56 -9.57
C ASP A 225 13.41 4.44 -9.68
N TRP A 226 14.15 5.55 -9.53
CA TRP A 226 15.61 5.57 -9.53
C TRP A 226 16.24 4.58 -8.55
N GLY A 227 15.82 4.59 -7.29
CA GLY A 227 16.41 3.76 -6.24
C GLY A 227 15.97 2.31 -6.28
N TYR A 228 14.80 1.99 -6.84
CA TYR A 228 14.26 0.64 -6.88
C TYR A 228 14.67 -0.14 -8.13
N VAL A 229 14.68 0.51 -9.30
CA VAL A 229 14.99 -0.14 -10.57
C VAL A 229 16.41 0.21 -11.01
N CYS A 230 17.29 -0.78 -11.09
CA CYS A 230 18.66 -0.60 -11.56
C CYS A 230 18.73 -0.24 -13.05
N ALA A 231 19.77 0.48 -13.47
CA ALA A 231 20.03 0.70 -14.89
C ALA A 231 20.25 -0.66 -15.60
N GLY A 232 19.66 -0.83 -16.77
CA GLY A 232 19.66 -2.08 -17.53
C GLY A 232 18.63 -3.11 -17.08
N GLN A 233 17.98 -2.95 -15.91
CA GLN A 233 16.86 -3.81 -15.51
C GLN A 233 15.71 -3.67 -16.52
N ASP A 234 15.18 -4.81 -16.98
CA ASP A 234 13.97 -4.81 -17.78
C ASP A 234 12.78 -4.35 -16.95
N ARG A 235 12.18 -3.23 -17.33
CA ARG A 235 11.00 -2.65 -16.67
C ARG A 235 9.74 -3.49 -16.90
N ARG A 236 9.77 -4.43 -17.85
CA ARG A 236 8.67 -5.35 -18.17
C ARG A 236 8.85 -6.74 -17.55
N ASP A 237 9.90 -6.92 -16.73
CA ASP A 237 10.04 -8.10 -15.88
C ASP A 237 8.77 -8.26 -15.03
N PRO A 238 8.05 -9.40 -15.09
CA PRO A 238 6.78 -9.58 -14.42
C PRO A 238 6.88 -9.60 -12.88
N LEU A 239 8.07 -9.84 -12.32
CA LEU A 239 8.31 -9.69 -10.88
C LEU A 239 8.39 -8.22 -10.46
N LEU A 240 8.88 -7.35 -11.34
CA LEU A 240 8.94 -5.90 -11.13
C LEU A 240 7.60 -5.23 -11.47
N SER A 241 7.02 -5.61 -12.60
CA SER A 241 5.78 -5.08 -13.17
C SER A 241 4.76 -6.20 -13.35
N PRO A 242 4.02 -6.57 -12.28
CA PRO A 242 2.98 -7.60 -12.33
C PRO A 242 1.95 -7.46 -13.45
N TRP A 243 1.79 -6.26 -14.03
CA TRP A 243 1.05 -6.03 -15.26
C TRP A 243 1.39 -7.04 -16.37
N TYR A 244 2.66 -7.39 -16.53
CA TYR A 244 3.15 -8.29 -17.56
C TYR A 244 3.04 -9.77 -17.18
N ALA A 245 2.66 -10.08 -15.93
CA ALA A 245 2.53 -11.44 -15.46
C ALA A 245 1.37 -12.19 -16.19
N PRO A 246 1.60 -13.45 -16.61
CA PRO A 246 0.53 -14.37 -16.96
C PRO A 246 -0.43 -14.59 -15.79
N ALA A 247 -1.72 -14.80 -16.05
CA ALA A 247 -2.70 -14.97 -14.99
C ALA A 247 -2.46 -16.25 -14.18
N GLU A 248 -1.85 -17.26 -14.80
CA GLU A 248 -1.62 -18.60 -14.27
C GLU A 248 -0.51 -18.64 -13.21
N VAL A 249 0.34 -17.60 -13.15
CA VAL A 249 1.39 -17.47 -12.14
C VAL A 249 0.96 -16.58 -10.96
N LEU A 250 -0.21 -15.95 -11.04
CA LEU A 250 -0.78 -15.16 -9.95
C LEU A 250 -1.75 -16.03 -9.11
N PRO A 251 -2.10 -15.60 -7.89
CA PRO A 251 -3.13 -16.28 -7.10
C PRO A 251 -4.46 -16.34 -7.87
N GLY A 252 -5.19 -17.45 -7.71
CA GLY A 252 -6.45 -17.67 -8.43
C GLY A 252 -7.57 -16.68 -8.07
N MET A 253 -7.39 -15.92 -6.98
CA MET A 253 -8.20 -14.76 -6.66
C MET A 253 -7.33 -13.52 -6.49
N VAL A 254 -7.68 -12.41 -7.13
CA VAL A 254 -7.01 -11.11 -6.95
C VAL A 254 -8.07 -10.06 -6.69
N TYR A 255 -7.95 -9.38 -5.56
CA TYR A 255 -8.78 -8.24 -5.21
C TYR A 255 -7.92 -6.98 -5.22
N MET A 256 -8.25 -6.03 -6.10
CA MET A 256 -7.61 -4.72 -6.12
C MET A 256 -8.57 -3.64 -5.61
N VAL A 257 -8.08 -2.82 -4.68
CA VAL A 257 -8.75 -1.61 -4.19
C VAL A 257 -7.91 -0.42 -4.63
N ALA A 258 -8.48 0.58 -5.29
CA ALA A 258 -7.74 1.81 -5.62
C ALA A 258 -8.47 3.05 -5.11
N ALA A 259 -7.72 4.12 -4.86
CA ALA A 259 -8.28 5.44 -4.61
C ALA A 259 -8.54 6.16 -5.94
N GLU A 260 -9.63 6.94 -6.00
CA GLU A 260 -10.00 7.66 -7.23
C GLU A 260 -8.94 8.69 -7.64
N TYR A 261 -8.36 9.38 -6.66
CA TYR A 261 -7.31 10.39 -6.83
C TYR A 261 -5.92 9.83 -6.56
N ASP A 262 -5.53 8.78 -7.29
CA ASP A 262 -4.22 8.13 -7.19
C ASP A 262 -3.55 7.89 -8.56
N LEU A 263 -2.27 8.27 -8.68
CA LEU A 263 -1.35 7.98 -9.79
C LEU A 263 -1.38 6.52 -10.24
N LEU A 264 -1.51 5.59 -9.29
CA LEU A 264 -1.44 4.13 -9.50
C LEU A 264 -2.79 3.53 -9.91
N ARG A 265 -3.87 4.31 -9.83
CA ARG A 265 -5.22 3.83 -10.07
C ARG A 265 -5.39 3.26 -11.48
N VAL A 266 -4.91 3.97 -12.50
CA VAL A 266 -5.11 3.60 -13.91
C VAL A 266 -4.46 2.25 -14.21
N GLU A 267 -3.20 2.06 -13.83
CA GLU A 267 -2.49 0.80 -14.08
C GLU A 267 -3.10 -0.39 -13.31
N ALA A 268 -3.49 -0.20 -12.05
CA ALA A 268 -4.15 -1.23 -11.26
C ALA A 268 -5.52 -1.61 -11.86
N GLN A 269 -6.31 -0.60 -12.25
CA GLN A 269 -7.60 -0.78 -12.90
C GLN A 269 -7.44 -1.56 -14.21
N GLU A 270 -6.52 -1.15 -15.06
CA GLU A 270 -6.30 -1.82 -16.32
C GLU A 270 -5.86 -3.28 -16.11
N MET A 271 -5.08 -3.57 -15.06
CA MET A 271 -4.53 -4.90 -14.82
C MET A 271 -5.65 -5.85 -14.42
N ILE A 272 -6.47 -5.43 -13.45
CA ILE A 272 -7.57 -6.25 -12.98
C ILE A 272 -8.63 -6.45 -14.07
N HIS A 273 -8.90 -5.44 -14.91
CA HIS A 273 -9.78 -5.57 -16.07
C HIS A 273 -9.22 -6.56 -17.10
N ARG A 274 -7.91 -6.50 -17.38
CA ARG A 274 -7.23 -7.46 -18.26
C ARG A 274 -7.35 -8.87 -17.73
N LEU A 275 -7.10 -9.08 -16.44
CA LEU A 275 -7.20 -10.39 -15.79
C LEU A 275 -8.63 -10.94 -15.81
N ALA A 276 -9.63 -10.07 -15.61
CA ALA A 276 -11.04 -10.43 -15.64
C ALA A 276 -11.61 -10.64 -17.06
N GLY A 277 -10.83 -10.44 -18.13
CA GLY A 277 -11.34 -10.50 -19.51
C GLY A 277 -12.25 -9.33 -19.89
N LEU A 278 -12.13 -8.20 -19.17
CA LEU A 278 -12.90 -6.97 -19.34
C LEU A 278 -12.08 -5.84 -20.00
N ALA A 279 -10.98 -6.19 -20.67
CA ALA A 279 -10.17 -5.21 -21.40
C ALA A 279 -11.03 -4.50 -22.47
N GLY A 280 -11.05 -3.16 -22.46
CA GLY A 280 -11.85 -2.35 -23.38
C GLY A 280 -13.26 -1.98 -22.91
N ARG A 281 -13.65 -2.32 -21.67
CA ARG A 281 -14.88 -1.81 -21.05
C ARG A 281 -14.85 -0.27 -21.02
N ARG A 282 -15.97 0.37 -21.35
CA ARG A 282 -16.13 1.84 -21.32
C ARG A 282 -16.25 2.36 -19.88
N ASP A 283 -17.02 1.64 -19.05
CA ASP A 283 -17.29 2.02 -17.66
C ASP A 283 -16.30 1.34 -16.70
N LYS A 284 -15.02 1.73 -16.78
CA LYS A 284 -13.95 1.14 -15.94
C LYS A 284 -14.08 1.51 -14.45
N GLU A 285 -14.84 2.55 -14.12
CA GLU A 285 -14.95 3.09 -12.76
C GLU A 285 -15.84 2.27 -11.83
N GLU A 286 -16.77 1.49 -12.37
CA GLU A 286 -17.66 0.67 -11.56
C GLU A 286 -16.92 -0.54 -10.95
N GLY A 287 -17.17 -0.79 -9.66
CA GLY A 287 -16.69 -1.99 -9.00
C GLY A 287 -17.29 -3.25 -9.63
N PHE A 288 -16.53 -4.34 -9.61
CA PHE A 288 -17.00 -5.62 -10.12
C PHE A 288 -16.40 -6.80 -9.36
N GLU A 289 -17.03 -7.96 -9.49
CA GLU A 289 -16.52 -9.26 -9.06
C GLU A 289 -16.86 -10.28 -10.15
N VAL A 290 -15.84 -10.79 -10.85
CA VAL A 290 -16.00 -11.72 -11.97
C VAL A 290 -14.95 -12.82 -11.86
N GLY A 291 -15.42 -14.06 -11.75
CA GLY A 291 -14.54 -15.22 -11.55
C GLY A 291 -13.80 -15.13 -10.22
N GLY A 292 -12.47 -14.94 -10.28
CA GLY A 292 -11.61 -14.71 -9.12
C GLY A 292 -11.14 -13.26 -8.96
N TYR A 293 -11.63 -12.34 -9.80
CA TYR A 293 -11.11 -10.97 -9.86
C TYR A 293 -12.13 -9.99 -9.31
N LYS A 294 -11.69 -9.17 -8.35
CA LYS A 294 -12.51 -8.13 -7.73
C LYS A 294 -11.84 -6.78 -7.85
N TRP A 295 -12.63 -5.77 -8.16
CA TRP A 295 -12.21 -4.38 -8.25
C TRP A 295 -13.13 -3.49 -7.41
N THR A 296 -12.53 -2.64 -6.59
CA THR A 296 -13.22 -1.60 -5.84
C THR A 296 -12.48 -0.28 -6.01
N MET A 297 -13.20 0.78 -6.36
CA MET A 297 -12.67 2.13 -6.37
C MET A 297 -13.25 2.93 -5.19
N ALA A 298 -12.38 3.47 -4.34
CA ALA A 298 -12.76 4.39 -3.29
C ALA A 298 -12.93 5.80 -3.88
N LYS A 299 -14.18 6.15 -4.23
CA LYS A 299 -14.55 7.45 -4.79
C LYS A 299 -14.36 8.58 -3.79
N GLY A 300 -13.77 9.69 -4.23
CA GLY A 300 -13.54 10.90 -3.45
C GLY A 300 -12.29 10.88 -2.57
N PHE A 301 -11.47 9.82 -2.61
CA PHE A 301 -10.29 9.67 -1.76
C PHE A 301 -8.99 9.79 -2.56
N ALA A 302 -7.97 10.38 -1.94
CA ALA A 302 -6.57 10.25 -2.34
C ALA A 302 -5.84 9.20 -1.48
N GLN A 303 -4.70 8.69 -1.94
CA GLN A 303 -3.90 7.71 -1.16
C GLN A 303 -3.48 8.25 0.22
N ALA A 304 -3.26 9.57 0.33
CA ALA A 304 -2.83 10.22 1.57
C ALA A 304 -3.93 10.35 2.64
N ASP A 305 -5.21 10.13 2.30
CA ASP A 305 -6.35 10.33 3.20
C ASP A 305 -6.67 9.09 4.05
N GLN A 306 -5.80 8.07 4.06
CA GLN A 306 -6.11 6.77 4.64
C GLN A 306 -6.27 6.78 6.17
N ASP A 307 -5.69 7.75 6.87
CA ASP A 307 -5.94 7.96 8.31
C ASP A 307 -7.45 8.18 8.61
N ASP A 308 -8.25 8.65 7.64
CA ASP A 308 -9.68 8.90 7.79
C ASP A 308 -10.57 7.67 7.53
N LEU A 309 -10.07 6.63 6.85
CA LEU A 309 -10.81 5.37 6.64
C LEU A 309 -10.84 4.51 7.92
N GLU A 310 -9.83 4.65 8.78
CA GLU A 310 -9.68 3.88 10.02
C GLU A 310 -10.51 4.45 11.19
N SER A 311 -10.96 5.71 11.09
CA SER A 311 -11.67 6.42 12.16
C SER A 311 -13.20 6.39 12.06
N GLN A 312 -13.77 5.83 10.99
CA GLN A 312 -15.22 5.75 10.82
C GLN A 312 -15.78 4.55 11.63
N PRO A 313 -16.68 4.76 12.59
CA PRO A 313 -17.37 3.64 13.23
C PRO A 313 -18.21 2.90 12.19
N SER A 314 -18.14 1.56 12.21
CA SER A 314 -19.00 0.72 11.36
C SER A 314 -20.48 1.08 11.58
N PRO A 315 -21.34 1.06 10.53
CA PRO A 315 -22.76 1.27 10.73
C PRO A 315 -23.28 0.18 11.66
N SER A 316 -23.69 0.57 12.87
CA SER A 316 -24.40 -0.32 13.78
C SER A 316 -25.67 -0.80 13.08
N HIS A 317 -25.73 -2.08 12.72
CA HIS A 317 -26.99 -2.73 12.42
C HIS A 317 -27.82 -2.75 13.70
N ARG A 318 -28.70 -1.77 13.88
CA ARG A 318 -29.80 -1.89 14.84
C ARG A 318 -30.78 -2.92 14.27
N HIS A 319 -30.85 -4.08 14.91
CA HIS A 319 -32.05 -4.89 14.88
C HIS A 319 -33.17 -4.06 15.54
N GLY A 320 -34.04 -3.50 14.71
CA GLY A 320 -35.29 -2.90 15.14
C GLY A 320 -36.41 -3.91 14.93
N ASP A 321 -37.10 -4.25 16.01
CA ASP A 321 -38.35 -4.99 16.05
C ASP A 321 -39.34 -4.49 14.99
N THR A 322 -40.01 -5.42 14.30
CA THR A 322 -41.18 -5.11 13.48
C THR A 322 -42.38 -5.91 13.98
N ASP A 323 -43.32 -5.17 14.56
CA ASP A 323 -44.69 -5.57 14.87
C ASP A 323 -45.48 -5.84 13.56
N PRO A 324 -46.32 -6.89 13.46
CA PRO A 324 -46.79 -7.39 12.18
C PRO A 324 -48.20 -6.85 11.88
N THR A 325 -48.33 -5.64 11.34
CA THR A 325 -49.55 -5.23 10.61
C THR A 325 -49.31 -4.06 9.64
N SER A 326 -49.13 -4.36 8.35
CA SER A 326 -49.73 -3.57 7.26
C SER A 326 -49.38 -4.21 5.91
N ASN A 327 -50.44 -4.54 5.17
CA ASN A 327 -50.37 -5.03 3.80
C ASN A 327 -50.22 -3.86 2.81
N ILE A 328 -49.82 -4.23 1.58
CA ILE A 328 -50.01 -3.59 0.25
C ILE A 328 -48.83 -2.69 -0.24
N PRO A 329 -48.45 -2.69 -1.55
CA PRO A 329 -47.81 -3.76 -2.33
C PRO A 329 -46.49 -3.31 -3.03
N LEU A 330 -45.74 -4.26 -3.58
CA LEU A 330 -44.63 -4.01 -4.52
C LEU A 330 -45.11 -3.20 -5.74
N VAL A 331 -44.44 -2.08 -6.03
CA VAL A 331 -44.42 -1.46 -7.37
C VAL A 331 -42.99 -1.06 -7.73
N THR A 332 -42.51 -1.70 -8.80
CA THR A 332 -41.36 -1.33 -9.62
C THR A 332 -41.53 0.05 -10.26
N SER A 333 -40.62 0.99 -9.95
CA SER A 333 -40.12 2.01 -10.90
C SER A 333 -38.99 2.82 -10.25
N VAL A 334 -37.73 2.53 -10.60
CA VAL A 334 -36.63 3.46 -10.32
C VAL A 334 -36.63 4.48 -11.45
N ILE A 335 -37.28 5.62 -11.21
CA ILE A 335 -37.13 6.83 -12.00
C ILE A 335 -35.89 7.54 -11.46
N THR A 336 -34.91 7.73 -12.34
CA THR A 336 -33.74 8.57 -12.14
C THR A 336 -34.14 10.04 -12.17
N THR A 337 -33.89 10.80 -11.09
CA THR A 337 -33.75 12.26 -11.16
C THR A 337 -32.50 12.71 -10.39
N PRO A 338 -31.74 13.70 -10.90
CA PRO A 338 -30.52 14.20 -10.26
C PRO A 338 -30.89 15.06 -9.04
N HIS A 339 -30.21 14.87 -7.92
CA HIS A 339 -30.45 15.68 -6.71
C HIS A 339 -29.66 16.99 -6.80
N GLU A 340 -30.35 18.13 -6.73
CA GLU A 340 -29.75 19.46 -6.59
C GLU A 340 -28.95 19.56 -5.28
N HIS A 341 -27.78 20.21 -5.36
CA HIS A 341 -26.87 20.52 -4.25
C HIS A 341 -27.58 21.30 -3.15
N CYS A 342 -27.61 20.75 -1.92
CA CYS A 342 -28.19 21.39 -0.74
C CYS A 342 -27.13 22.21 0.01
N GLU A 343 -27.52 23.39 0.55
CA GLU A 343 -26.74 24.27 1.45
C GLU A 343 -26.04 23.53 2.62
N ALA A 344 -26.56 22.36 3.03
CA ALA A 344 -25.94 21.51 4.05
C ALA A 344 -24.61 20.90 3.59
N CYS A 345 -24.47 20.54 2.30
CA CYS A 345 -23.23 20.04 1.70
C CYS A 345 -22.16 21.14 1.64
N GLU A 346 -22.52 22.37 1.26
CA GLU A 346 -21.57 23.50 1.25
C GLU A 346 -21.06 23.84 2.66
N ARG A 347 -21.92 23.79 3.68
CA ARG A 347 -21.49 24.04 5.08
C ARG A 347 -20.58 22.93 5.61
N ILE A 348 -20.70 21.70 5.12
CA ILE A 348 -19.80 20.59 5.48
C ILE A 348 -18.46 20.74 4.75
N ILE A 349 -18.46 21.12 3.46
CA ILE A 349 -17.25 21.39 2.68
C ILE A 349 -16.48 22.57 3.28
N ALA A 350 -17.15 23.70 3.55
CA ALA A 350 -16.53 24.88 4.16
C ALA A 350 -15.95 24.61 5.56
N ARG A 351 -16.62 23.77 6.38
CA ARG A 351 -16.09 23.35 7.70
C ARG A 351 -14.90 22.40 7.59
N ARG A 352 -14.83 21.59 6.53
CA ARG A 352 -13.68 20.71 6.23
C ARG A 352 -12.48 21.52 5.74
N GLU A 353 -12.68 22.43 4.79
CA GLU A 353 -11.64 23.34 4.29
C GLU A 353 -11.05 24.21 5.41
N GLN A 354 -11.89 24.75 6.30
CA GLN A 354 -11.42 25.57 7.43
C GLN A 354 -10.60 24.78 8.45
N ARG A 355 -10.90 23.49 8.66
CA ARG A 355 -10.10 22.60 9.53
C ARG A 355 -8.79 22.20 8.86
N GLN A 356 -8.82 21.86 7.58
CA GLN A 356 -7.65 21.44 6.81
C GLN A 356 -6.64 22.60 6.66
N ASN A 357 -7.11 23.82 6.41
CA ASN A 357 -6.27 25.02 6.38
C ASN A 357 -5.62 25.32 7.75
N LYS A 358 -6.31 25.02 8.87
CA LYS A 358 -5.73 25.16 10.22
C LYS A 358 -4.63 24.13 10.50
N LEU A 359 -4.85 22.87 10.11
CA LEU A 359 -3.87 21.79 10.27
C LEU A 359 -2.64 21.97 9.35
N GLN A 360 -2.86 22.41 8.11
CA GLN A 360 -1.78 22.70 7.16
C GLN A 360 -0.95 23.92 7.56
N CYS A 361 -1.57 25.00 8.05
CA CYS A 361 -0.82 26.16 8.58
C CYS A 361 0.04 25.77 9.79
N CYS A 362 -0.48 24.98 10.73
CA CYS A 362 0.30 24.54 11.89
C CYS A 362 1.44 23.58 11.50
N GLY A 363 1.21 22.67 10.54
CA GLY A 363 2.22 21.72 10.05
C GLY A 363 3.33 22.39 9.23
N MET A 364 2.99 23.30 8.31
CA MET A 364 3.99 24.05 7.52
C MET A 364 4.84 24.95 8.41
N VAL A 365 4.24 25.63 9.39
CA VAL A 365 5.00 26.47 10.33
C VAL A 365 5.99 25.60 11.13
N ALA A 366 5.56 24.43 11.62
CA ALA A 366 6.44 23.50 12.32
C ALA A 366 7.60 22.99 11.44
N ILE A 367 7.34 22.64 10.18
CA ILE A 367 8.37 22.19 9.22
C ILE A 367 9.38 23.30 8.93
N VAL A 368 8.91 24.53 8.72
CA VAL A 368 9.78 25.70 8.50
C VAL A 368 10.65 25.96 9.72
N PHE A 369 10.11 25.85 10.95
CA PHE A 369 10.89 26.00 12.18
C PHE A 369 11.95 24.90 12.34
N VAL A 370 11.62 23.64 12.01
CA VAL A 370 12.60 22.53 12.06
C VAL A 370 13.70 22.73 11.01
N MET A 371 13.36 23.15 9.79
CA MET A 371 14.32 23.47 8.74
C MET A 371 15.25 24.63 9.15
N LEU A 372 14.69 25.71 9.69
CA LEU A 372 15.46 26.85 10.23
C LEU A 372 16.37 26.43 11.38
N PHE A 373 15.89 25.58 12.29
CA PHE A 373 16.68 25.08 13.40
C PHE A 373 17.86 24.25 12.90
N ILE A 374 17.65 23.35 11.94
CA ILE A 374 18.71 22.55 11.33
C ILE A 374 19.72 23.45 10.61
N CYS A 375 19.27 24.42 9.81
CA CYS A 375 20.15 25.37 9.12
C CYS A 375 21.00 26.21 10.10
N LEU A 376 20.41 26.68 11.20
CA LEU A 376 21.10 27.44 12.24
C LEU A 376 22.11 26.58 13.01
N THR A 377 21.77 25.32 13.28
CA THR A 377 22.66 24.38 13.99
C THR A 377 23.86 24.01 13.13
N ILE A 378 23.65 23.75 11.84
CA ILE A 378 24.72 23.48 10.87
C ILE A 378 25.61 24.71 10.69
N SER A 379 25.01 25.90 10.54
CA SER A 379 25.77 27.15 10.40
C SER A 379 26.60 27.45 11.65
N GLY A 380 26.03 27.25 12.84
CA GLY A 380 26.75 27.41 14.12
C GLY A 380 27.92 26.44 14.27
N ALA A 381 27.73 25.18 13.86
CA ALA A 381 28.80 24.18 13.87
C ALA A 381 29.94 24.50 12.88
N VAL A 382 29.61 25.10 11.72
CA VAL A 382 30.60 25.55 10.73
C VAL A 382 31.39 26.75 11.25
N PHE A 383 30.72 27.78 11.79
CA PHE A 383 31.39 28.96 12.37
C PHE A 383 32.27 28.61 13.57
N ALA A 384 31.84 27.68 14.44
CA ALA A 384 32.63 27.20 15.58
C ALA A 384 33.86 26.36 15.17
N ARG A 385 33.92 25.91 13.91
CA ARG A 385 35.04 25.15 13.35
C ARG A 385 36.03 26.06 12.60
N VAL A 386 35.52 27.09 11.93
CA VAL A 386 36.34 28.15 11.30
C VAL A 386 37.09 28.95 12.37
N LYS A 387 36.41 29.34 13.46
CA LYS A 387 37.04 30.11 14.55
C LYS A 387 38.14 29.34 15.31
N ARG A 388 38.16 28.01 15.22
CA ARG A 388 39.20 27.14 15.82
C ARG A 388 40.42 26.95 14.92
N HIS A 389 40.41 27.51 13.72
CA HIS A 389 41.53 27.46 12.77
C HIS A 389 42.30 28.79 12.67
N ASP A 390 41.75 29.86 13.28
CA ASP A 390 42.34 31.22 13.29
C ASP A 390 42.97 31.59 14.67
N ASP A 391 42.89 30.69 15.66
CA ASP A 391 43.68 30.70 16.91
C ASP A 391 44.73 29.57 16.84
#